data_AF-A0A5M9NMV9-F1
#
_entry.id   AF-A0A5M9NMV9-F1
#
_cell.length_a   1.000
_cell.length_b   1.000
_cell.length_c   1.000
_cell.angle_alpha   90.00
_cell.angle_beta   90.00
_cell.angle_gamma   90.00
#
_symmetry.space_group_name_H-M   'P 1'
#
loop_
_entity.id
_entity.type
_entity.pdbx_description
1 polymer ?
#
loop_
_entity_poly.entity_id
_entity_poly.type
_entity_poly.pdbx_seq_one_letter_code
_entity_poly.pdbx_strand_id
1 'polypeptide(L)'
;MGVLKRISNIFRAKVNGTLDEVENPIELLDQKLRDMEDSLNKAKLSSAQILGNVHEIEKKMEESKRISAEFDGKVKLALSKGNEELAKKALARKLEADKSYTSLEASYKDACEKAESVKVKLKELEEEIHKTRVYRDEAAARFNNAEASKKVNEIMANVDTGNNRINLDDIERKIQKKEALAEGLGDLKEEDTLEKEFEKLDEVDIDEELKKYKQN
;
A
#
# COMPACT_ATOMS: atom_id res chain seq x y z
N MET A 1 9.77 22.70 11.57
CA MET A 1 8.41 23.11 12.03
C MET A 1 7.39 22.13 11.48
N GLY A 2 7.01 21.15 12.30
CA GLY A 2 6.48 19.87 11.85
C GLY A 2 5.05 19.89 11.32
N VAL A 3 4.78 18.91 10.46
CA VAL A 3 3.48 18.58 9.83
C VAL A 3 2.35 18.48 10.87
N LEU A 4 2.67 18.04 12.09
CA LEU A 4 1.74 18.00 13.24
C LEU A 4 1.15 19.38 13.60
N LYS A 5 1.93 20.46 13.47
CA LYS A 5 1.46 21.83 13.73
C LYS A 5 0.55 22.35 12.61
N ARG A 6 0.75 21.86 11.38
CA ARG A 6 -0.12 22.15 10.23
C ARG A 6 -1.45 21.40 10.33
N ILE A 7 -1.45 20.14 10.76
CA ILE A 7 -2.68 19.38 11.01
C ILE A 7 -3.49 20.00 12.15
N SER A 8 -2.83 20.36 13.27
CA SER A 8 -3.48 21.08 14.37
C SER A 8 -4.05 22.45 13.95
N ASN A 9 -3.36 23.19 13.08
CA ASN A 9 -3.86 24.46 12.56
C ASN A 9 -5.03 24.30 11.57
N ILE A 10 -5.08 23.24 10.77
CA ILE A 10 -6.26 22.93 9.92
C ILE A 10 -7.46 22.62 10.80
N PHE A 11 -7.27 21.83 11.86
CA PHE A 11 -8.33 21.56 12.85
C PHE A 11 -8.78 22.84 13.57
N ARG A 12 -7.86 23.72 13.99
CA ARG A 12 -8.22 24.99 14.67
C ARG A 12 -8.86 26.03 13.75
N ALA A 13 -8.45 26.10 12.48
CA ALA A 13 -8.97 27.08 11.54
C ALA A 13 -10.42 26.79 11.08
N LYS A 14 -10.86 25.52 11.15
CA LYS A 14 -12.20 25.10 10.72
C LYS A 14 -13.27 25.13 11.83
N VAL A 15 -12.86 25.32 13.09
CA VAL A 15 -13.80 25.37 14.25
C VAL A 15 -14.57 26.70 14.31
N ASN A 16 -14.14 27.74 13.57
CA ASN A 16 -14.79 29.05 13.61
C ASN A 16 -15.84 29.32 12.51
N GLY A 17 -16.19 28.37 11.64
CA GLY A 17 -17.14 28.71 10.58
C GLY A 17 -17.60 27.59 9.66
N THR A 18 -18.17 26.52 10.23
CA THR A 18 -19.18 25.59 9.63
C THR A 18 -19.12 24.28 10.42
N LEU A 19 -19.89 24.21 11.51
CA LEU A 19 -19.93 23.04 12.39
C LEU A 19 -20.97 21.99 11.95
N ASP A 20 -21.58 22.13 10.75
CA ASP A 20 -22.76 21.36 10.36
C ASP A 20 -22.58 20.43 9.14
N GLU A 21 -21.36 20.20 8.62
CA GLU A 21 -21.20 19.39 7.40
C GLU A 21 -19.96 18.46 7.37
N VAL A 22 -19.44 18.11 8.55
CA VAL A 22 -18.47 17.02 8.70
C VAL A 22 -18.94 16.14 9.85
N GLU A 23 -19.79 15.17 9.55
CA GLU A 23 -20.40 14.27 10.54
C GLU A 23 -19.37 13.40 11.27
N ASN A 24 -18.22 13.08 10.66
CA ASN A 24 -17.21 12.25 11.32
C ASN A 24 -15.76 12.58 10.88
N PRO A 25 -14.88 13.05 11.79
CA PRO A 25 -13.47 13.30 11.48
C PRO A 25 -12.69 12.03 11.11
N ILE A 26 -13.18 10.84 11.49
CA ILE A 26 -12.55 9.56 11.13
C ILE A 26 -12.79 9.22 9.67
N GLU A 27 -13.98 9.47 9.15
CA GLU A 27 -14.29 9.23 7.73
C GLU A 27 -13.45 10.08 6.79
N LEU A 28 -13.15 11.33 7.19
CA LEU A 28 -12.21 12.19 6.45
C LEU A 28 -10.78 11.63 6.44
N LEU A 29 -10.33 11.03 7.54
CA LEU A 29 -9.02 10.39 7.61
C LEU A 29 -8.98 9.11 6.77
N ASP A 30 -10.05 8.32 6.76
CA ASP A 30 -10.18 7.13 5.92
C ASP A 30 -10.22 7.51 4.42
N GLN A 31 -10.92 8.59 4.05
CA GLN A 31 -10.89 9.11 2.68
C GLN A 31 -9.48 9.56 2.29
N LYS A 32 -8.80 10.32 3.15
CA LYS A 32 -7.43 10.76 2.89
C LYS A 32 -6.46 9.57 2.72
N LEU A 33 -6.63 8.51 3.51
CA LEU A 33 -5.83 7.30 3.38
C LEU A 33 -6.04 6.63 2.02
N ARG A 34 -7.30 6.51 1.56
CA ARG A 34 -7.62 6.02 0.22
C ARG A 34 -6.96 6.85 -0.88
N ASP A 35 -7.04 8.18 -0.80
CA ASP A 35 -6.42 9.07 -1.79
C ASP A 35 -4.88 8.93 -1.82
N MET A 36 -4.26 8.75 -0.65
CA MET A 36 -2.81 8.53 -0.55
C MET A 36 -2.40 7.16 -1.12
N GLU A 37 -3.17 6.11 -0.85
CA GLU A 37 -2.95 4.76 -1.39
C GLU A 37 -3.11 4.73 -2.91
N ASP A 38 -4.12 5.41 -3.45
CA ASP A 38 -4.31 5.58 -4.89
C ASP A 38 -3.16 6.35 -5.54
N SER A 39 -2.69 7.41 -4.87
CA SER A 39 -1.52 8.18 -5.31
C SER A 39 -0.25 7.33 -5.30
N LEU A 40 -0.07 6.48 -4.29
CA LEU A 40 1.04 5.53 -4.21
C LEU A 40 0.99 4.53 -5.37
N ASN A 41 -0.17 3.97 -5.68
CA ASN A 41 -0.34 3.05 -6.80
C ASN A 41 0.00 3.72 -8.14
N LYS A 42 -0.50 4.94 -8.38
CA LYS A 42 -0.17 5.71 -9.58
C LYS A 42 1.33 6.02 -9.67
N ALA A 43 1.95 6.38 -8.55
CA ALA A 43 3.37 6.66 -8.48
C ALA A 43 4.22 5.40 -8.74
N LYS A 44 3.78 4.23 -8.26
CA LYS A 44 4.42 2.92 -8.54
C LYS A 44 4.37 2.55 -10.02
N LEU A 45 3.23 2.79 -10.68
CA LEU A 45 3.11 2.54 -12.13
C LEU A 45 4.03 3.47 -12.93
N SER A 46 4.07 4.76 -12.58
CA SER A 46 4.96 5.73 -13.23
C SER A 46 6.45 5.41 -12.97
N SER A 47 6.79 4.97 -11.76
CA SER A 47 8.17 4.59 -11.43
C SER A 47 8.61 3.33 -12.16
N ALA A 48 7.72 2.36 -12.37
CA ALA A 48 8.01 1.17 -13.16
C ALA A 48 8.41 1.54 -14.60
N GLN A 49 7.79 2.56 -15.19
CA GLN A 49 8.16 3.03 -16.52
C GLN A 49 9.54 3.70 -16.54
N ILE A 50 9.88 4.47 -15.51
CA ILE A 50 11.22 5.07 -15.37
C ILE A 50 12.29 3.98 -15.20
N LEU A 51 12.02 2.98 -14.35
CA LEU A 51 12.90 1.83 -14.14
C LEU A 51 13.05 0.98 -15.42
N GLY A 52 11.97 0.81 -16.17
CA GLY A 52 11.99 0.15 -17.48
C GLY A 52 12.92 0.85 -18.46
N ASN A 53 12.87 2.19 -18.52
CA ASN A 53 13.77 2.98 -19.36
C ASN A 53 15.24 2.83 -18.94
N VAL A 54 15.53 2.75 -17.63
CA VAL A 54 16.89 2.49 -17.12
C VAL A 54 17.40 1.15 -17.65
N HIS A 55 16.61 0.08 -17.52
CA HIS A 55 17.00 -1.24 -18.05
C HIS A 55 17.12 -1.27 -19.57
N GLU A 56 16.31 -0.52 -20.30
CA GLU A 56 16.44 -0.44 -21.75
C GLU A 56 17.77 0.22 -22.16
N ILE A 57 18.16 1.30 -21.49
CA ILE A 57 19.44 1.98 -21.72
C ILE A 57 20.60 1.06 -21.33
N GLU A 58 20.50 0.39 -20.18
CA GLU A 58 21.49 -0.59 -19.70
C GLU A 58 21.71 -1.69 -20.74
N LYS A 59 20.64 -2.27 -21.28
CA LYS A 59 20.70 -3.32 -22.31
C LYS A 59 21.39 -2.82 -23.58
N LYS A 60 21.07 -1.61 -24.05
CA LYS A 60 21.73 -1.00 -25.22
C LYS A 60 23.21 -0.73 -24.95
N MET A 61 23.55 -0.32 -23.73
CA MET A 61 24.92 -0.09 -23.30
C MET A 61 25.72 -1.39 -23.29
N GLU A 62 25.17 -2.47 -22.72
CA GLU A 62 25.77 -3.80 -22.73
C GLU A 62 25.95 -4.35 -24.16
N GLU A 63 24.96 -4.13 -25.03
CA GLU A 63 25.05 -4.52 -26.44
C GLU A 63 26.20 -3.79 -27.15
N SER A 64 26.32 -2.46 -26.95
CA SER A 64 27.42 -1.67 -27.51
C SER A 64 28.78 -2.15 -27.02
N LYS A 65 28.88 -2.49 -25.72
CA LYS A 65 30.09 -3.07 -25.13
C LYS A 65 30.43 -4.43 -25.73
N ARG A 66 29.43 -5.28 -25.96
CA ARG A 66 29.61 -6.58 -26.61
C ARG A 66 30.11 -6.43 -28.05
N ILE A 67 29.51 -5.51 -28.81
CA ILE A 67 29.92 -5.20 -30.18
C ILE A 67 31.37 -4.71 -30.21
N SER A 68 31.74 -3.80 -29.30
CA SER A 68 33.13 -3.34 -29.17
C SER A 68 34.10 -4.49 -28.92
N ALA A 69 33.79 -5.38 -27.97
CA ALA A 69 34.62 -6.55 -27.66
C ALA A 69 34.74 -7.53 -28.85
N GLU A 70 33.66 -7.74 -29.58
CA GLU A 70 33.67 -8.59 -30.78
C GLU A 70 34.58 -8.02 -31.87
N PHE A 71 34.47 -6.71 -32.14
CA PHE A 71 35.33 -6.05 -33.12
C PHE A 71 36.78 -5.95 -32.65
N ASP A 72 37.05 -5.85 -31.35
CA ASP A 72 38.40 -5.95 -30.80
C ASP A 72 39.05 -7.31 -31.12
N GLY A 73 38.29 -8.40 -30.96
CA GLY A 73 38.73 -9.74 -31.39
C GLY A 73 39.00 -9.83 -32.89
N LYS A 74 38.14 -9.22 -33.72
CA LYS A 74 38.32 -9.17 -35.19
C LYS A 74 39.55 -8.35 -35.59
N VAL A 75 39.84 -7.25 -34.90
CA VAL A 75 41.07 -6.45 -35.11
C VAL A 75 42.30 -7.31 -34.85
N LYS A 76 42.36 -7.98 -33.69
CA LYS A 76 43.47 -8.87 -33.32
C LYS A 76 43.67 -10.00 -34.34
N LEU A 77 42.58 -10.60 -34.81
CA LEU A 77 42.61 -11.66 -35.83
C LEU A 77 43.09 -11.15 -37.20
N ALA A 78 42.65 -9.96 -37.61
CA ALA A 78 43.08 -9.37 -38.89
C ALA A 78 44.57 -9.02 -38.86
N LEU A 79 45.06 -8.48 -37.74
CA LEU A 79 46.48 -8.17 -37.53
C LEU A 79 47.34 -9.43 -37.49
N SER A 80 46.90 -10.51 -36.83
CA SER A 80 47.65 -11.77 -36.79
C SER A 80 47.78 -12.44 -38.17
N LYS A 81 46.86 -12.14 -39.09
CA LYS A 81 46.90 -12.57 -40.49
C LYS A 81 47.58 -11.55 -41.44
N GLY A 82 48.15 -10.47 -40.91
CA GLY A 82 48.82 -9.43 -41.70
C GLY A 82 47.90 -8.58 -42.57
N ASN A 83 46.58 -8.62 -42.36
CA ASN A 83 45.61 -7.85 -43.14
C ASN A 83 45.26 -6.54 -42.42
N GLU A 84 46.12 -5.54 -42.58
CA GLU A 84 45.96 -4.22 -41.94
C GLU A 84 44.70 -3.47 -42.41
N GLU A 85 44.30 -3.63 -43.66
CA GLU A 85 43.15 -2.93 -44.20
C GLU A 85 41.85 -3.40 -43.54
N LEU A 86 41.73 -4.71 -43.32
CA LEU A 86 40.62 -5.31 -42.59
C LEU A 86 40.67 -4.95 -41.10
N ALA A 87 41.86 -4.89 -40.50
CA ALA A 87 42.05 -4.45 -39.12
C ALA A 87 41.58 -3.00 -38.92
N LYS A 88 41.91 -2.09 -39.85
CA LYS A 88 41.44 -0.69 -39.80
C LYS A 88 39.92 -0.58 -39.90
N LYS A 89 39.27 -1.37 -40.77
CA LYS A 89 37.80 -1.41 -40.90
C LYS A 89 37.14 -1.92 -39.62
N ALA A 90 37.67 -2.99 -39.02
CA ALA A 90 37.17 -3.52 -37.74
C ALA A 90 37.38 -2.52 -36.60
N LEU A 91 38.53 -1.84 -36.56
CA LEU A 91 38.84 -0.83 -35.56
C LEU A 91 37.89 0.38 -35.65
N ALA A 92 37.55 0.83 -36.86
CA ALA A 92 36.57 1.90 -37.04
C ALA A 92 35.20 1.54 -36.44
N ARG A 93 34.74 0.30 -36.64
CA ARG A 93 33.49 -0.20 -36.05
C ARG A 93 33.56 -0.33 -34.53
N LYS A 94 34.70 -0.77 -33.99
CA LYS A 94 34.94 -0.77 -32.54
C LYS A 94 34.82 0.64 -31.96
N LEU A 95 35.49 1.61 -32.56
CA LEU A 95 35.48 3.01 -32.10
C LEU A 95 34.08 3.63 -32.18
N GLU A 96 33.29 3.26 -33.19
CA GLU A 96 31.87 3.65 -33.29
C GLU A 96 31.06 3.08 -32.10
N ALA A 97 31.21 1.79 -31.80
CA ALA A 97 30.55 1.15 -30.68
C ALA A 97 31.00 1.71 -29.31
N ASP A 98 32.29 2.02 -29.16
CA ASP A 98 32.83 2.66 -27.95
C ASP A 98 32.24 4.05 -27.74
N LYS A 99 32.09 4.86 -28.80
CA LYS A 99 31.41 6.16 -28.72
C LYS A 99 29.95 6.02 -28.32
N SER A 100 29.24 5.06 -28.90
CA SER A 100 27.86 4.75 -28.51
C SER A 100 27.75 4.34 -27.05
N TYR A 101 28.68 3.49 -26.58
CA TYR A 101 28.76 3.10 -25.17
C TYR A 101 28.93 4.32 -24.25
N THR A 102 29.89 5.21 -24.52
CA THR A 102 30.13 6.39 -23.67
C THR A 102 28.91 7.33 -23.65
N SER A 103 28.22 7.49 -24.77
CA SER A 103 26.98 8.29 -24.83
C SER A 103 25.84 7.65 -24.03
N LEU A 104 25.72 6.32 -24.08
CA LEU A 104 24.71 5.57 -23.33
C LEU A 104 25.04 5.52 -21.84
N GLU A 105 26.30 5.47 -21.45
CA GLU A 105 26.76 5.48 -20.06
C GLU A 105 26.39 6.79 -19.35
N ALA A 106 26.57 7.94 -20.00
CA ALA A 106 26.10 9.22 -19.49
C ALA A 106 24.57 9.23 -19.30
N SER A 107 23.84 8.74 -20.30
CA SER A 107 22.37 8.66 -20.26
C SER A 107 21.87 7.70 -19.17
N TYR A 108 22.57 6.58 -18.98
CA TYR A 108 22.29 5.58 -17.95
C TYR A 108 22.46 6.17 -16.56
N LYS A 109 23.56 6.90 -16.32
CA LYS A 109 23.82 7.55 -15.04
C LYS A 109 22.72 8.55 -14.68
N ASP A 110 22.34 9.42 -15.62
CA ASP A 110 21.25 10.39 -15.43
C ASP A 110 19.91 9.69 -15.14
N ALA A 111 19.64 8.57 -15.83
CA ALA A 111 18.43 7.80 -15.63
C ALA A 111 18.41 7.10 -14.26
N CYS A 112 19.54 6.55 -13.81
CA CYS A 112 19.70 5.96 -12.49
C CYS A 112 19.49 6.98 -11.37
N GLU A 113 20.05 8.18 -11.48
CA GLU A 113 19.85 9.24 -10.47
C GLU A 113 18.38 9.64 -10.34
N LYS A 114 17.67 9.75 -11.46
CA LYS A 114 16.22 10.01 -11.47
C LYS A 114 15.43 8.84 -10.86
N ALA A 115 15.77 7.61 -11.22
CA ALA A 115 15.11 6.42 -10.68
C ALA A 115 15.30 6.32 -9.16
N GLU A 116 16.49 6.63 -8.66
CA GLU A 116 16.77 6.62 -7.22
C GLU A 116 15.98 7.71 -6.49
N SER A 117 15.90 8.93 -7.05
CA SER A 117 15.06 10.00 -6.50
C SER A 117 13.59 9.58 -6.39
N VAL A 118 13.07 8.85 -7.40
CA VAL A 118 11.69 8.35 -7.38
C VAL A 118 11.50 7.26 -6.34
N LYS A 119 12.46 6.34 -6.17
CA LYS A 119 12.41 5.31 -5.11
C LYS A 119 12.36 5.93 -3.72
N VAL A 120 13.19 6.94 -3.45
CA VAL A 120 13.20 7.64 -2.17
C VAL A 120 11.84 8.27 -1.90
N LYS A 121 11.27 8.99 -2.87
CA LYS A 121 9.94 9.62 -2.72
C LYS A 121 8.81 8.61 -2.53
N LEU A 122 8.89 7.44 -3.17
CA LEU A 122 7.92 6.36 -2.97
C LEU A 122 7.99 5.83 -1.53
N LYS A 123 9.20 5.64 -1.01
CA LYS A 123 9.41 5.20 0.37
C LYS A 123 8.90 6.24 1.37
N GLU A 124 9.16 7.53 1.14
CA GLU A 124 8.61 8.62 1.96
C GLU A 124 7.09 8.60 1.97
N LEU A 125 6.44 8.39 0.81
CA LEU A 125 4.98 8.29 0.71
C LEU A 125 4.43 7.08 1.47
N GLU A 126 5.09 5.92 1.39
CA GLU A 126 4.74 4.72 2.15
C GLU A 126 4.84 4.95 3.66
N GLU A 127 5.91 5.61 4.12
CA GLU A 127 6.09 5.98 5.53
C GLU A 127 5.02 6.96 6.01
N GLU A 128 4.65 7.96 5.20
CA GLU A 128 3.59 8.92 5.54
C GLU A 128 2.21 8.26 5.57
N ILE A 129 1.93 7.29 4.68
CA ILE A 129 0.70 6.48 4.74
C ILE A 129 0.65 5.70 6.06
N HIS A 130 1.75 5.05 6.43
CA HIS A 130 1.82 4.30 7.68
C HIS A 130 1.57 5.19 8.90
N LYS A 131 2.24 6.36 8.98
CA LYS A 131 2.00 7.34 10.05
C LYS A 131 0.54 7.82 10.09
N THR A 132 -0.05 8.04 8.92
CA THR A 132 -1.46 8.48 8.82
C THR A 132 -2.41 7.39 9.30
N ARG A 133 -2.15 6.11 9.01
CA ARG A 133 -2.94 4.98 9.54
C ARG A 133 -2.87 4.90 11.06
N VAL A 134 -1.67 4.97 11.64
CA VAL A 134 -1.47 4.98 13.09
C VAL A 134 -2.21 6.16 13.74
N TYR A 135 -2.11 7.35 13.14
CA TYR A 135 -2.82 8.53 13.63
C TYR A 135 -4.34 8.38 13.54
N ARG A 136 -4.85 7.76 12.46
CA ARG A 136 -6.28 7.44 12.30
C ARG A 136 -6.76 6.50 13.41
N ASP A 137 -6.02 5.44 13.69
CA ASP A 137 -6.37 4.46 14.73
C ASP A 137 -6.42 5.13 16.12
N GLU A 138 -5.43 5.97 16.42
CA GLU A 138 -5.39 6.75 17.66
C GLU A 138 -6.55 7.75 17.75
N ALA A 139 -6.82 8.46 16.65
CA ALA A 139 -7.92 9.42 16.58
C ALA A 139 -9.29 8.74 16.75
N ALA A 140 -9.48 7.56 16.16
CA ALA A 140 -10.70 6.78 16.29
C ALA A 140 -10.93 6.32 17.74
N ALA A 141 -9.90 5.82 18.41
CA ALA A 141 -9.99 5.45 19.83
C ALA A 141 -10.35 6.66 20.72
N ARG A 142 -9.71 7.81 20.48
CA ARG A 142 -9.99 9.05 21.21
C ARG A 142 -11.41 9.57 20.94
N PHE A 143 -11.86 9.52 19.69
CA PHE A 143 -13.20 9.93 19.29
C PHE A 143 -14.27 9.06 19.97
N ASN A 144 -14.10 7.74 19.95
CA ASN A 144 -15.00 6.80 20.63
C ASN A 144 -15.06 7.05 22.15
N ASN A 145 -13.91 7.30 22.79
CA ASN A 145 -13.84 7.62 24.22
C ASN A 145 -14.52 8.97 24.54
N ALA A 146 -14.35 9.97 23.68
CA ALA A 146 -14.98 11.28 23.83
C ALA A 146 -16.50 11.20 23.64
N GLU A 147 -16.99 10.44 22.65
CA GLU A 147 -18.41 10.16 22.47
C GLU A 147 -19.00 9.39 23.66
N ALA A 148 -18.31 8.38 24.16
CA ALA A 148 -18.73 7.64 25.35
C ALA A 148 -18.82 8.57 26.57
N SER A 149 -17.82 9.43 26.77
CA SER A 149 -17.81 10.41 27.88
C SER A 149 -18.90 11.46 27.74
N LYS A 150 -19.14 11.98 26.53
CA LYS A 150 -20.24 12.90 26.22
C LYS A 150 -21.58 12.26 26.54
N LYS A 151 -21.79 11.00 26.12
CA LYS A 151 -23.03 10.26 26.37
C LYS A 151 -23.27 9.99 27.84
N VAL A 152 -22.23 9.65 28.60
CA VAL A 152 -22.31 9.52 30.07
C VAL A 152 -22.65 10.87 30.71
N ASN A 153 -22.00 11.96 30.32
CA ASN A 153 -22.29 13.29 30.85
C ASN A 153 -23.69 13.79 30.48
N GLU A 154 -24.20 13.49 29.27
CA GLU A 154 -25.57 13.79 28.88
C GLU A 154 -26.58 12.98 29.70
N ILE A 155 -26.30 11.71 29.99
CA ILE A 155 -27.12 10.90 30.91
C ILE A 155 -27.10 11.54 32.30
N MET A 156 -25.93 11.89 32.83
CA MET A 156 -25.78 12.52 34.16
C MET A 156 -26.46 13.90 34.24
N ALA A 157 -26.33 14.75 33.22
CA ALA A 157 -26.98 16.05 33.17
C ALA A 157 -28.53 15.94 33.06
N ASN A 158 -29.03 14.91 32.36
CA ASN A 158 -30.46 14.58 32.37
C ASN A 158 -30.93 14.02 33.74
N VAL A 159 -30.04 13.42 34.52
CA VAL A 159 -30.32 13.00 35.92
C VAL A 159 -30.40 14.23 36.84
N ASP A 160 -29.48 15.18 36.70
CA ASP A 160 -29.35 16.36 37.59
C ASP A 160 -30.40 17.46 37.33
N THR A 161 -31.00 17.54 36.14
CA THR A 161 -31.96 18.62 35.77
C THR A 161 -33.39 18.40 36.27
N GLY A 162 -33.63 17.41 37.15
CA GLY A 162 -34.75 17.42 38.09
C GLY A 162 -36.15 17.43 37.47
N ASN A 163 -36.62 16.26 37.01
CA ASN A 163 -38.02 15.84 37.21
C ASN A 163 -38.38 14.39 36.80
N ASN A 164 -37.44 13.58 36.32
CA ASN A 164 -37.71 12.15 36.10
C ASN A 164 -36.83 11.31 37.04
N ARG A 165 -37.47 10.61 37.99
CA ARG A 165 -36.87 9.42 38.60
C ARG A 165 -36.55 8.47 37.46
N ILE A 166 -35.31 8.44 37.04
CA ILE A 166 -34.81 7.42 36.12
C ILE A 166 -34.97 6.09 36.85
N ASN A 167 -35.88 5.25 36.36
CA ASN A 167 -35.98 3.88 36.85
C ASN A 167 -34.64 3.20 36.52
N LEU A 168 -33.94 2.76 37.55
CA LEU A 168 -32.69 2.02 37.43
C LEU A 168 -32.85 0.83 36.45
N ASP A 169 -34.05 0.23 36.44
CA ASP A 169 -34.49 -0.82 35.53
C ASP A 169 -34.39 -0.47 34.02
N ASP A 170 -34.57 0.79 33.62
CA ASP A 170 -34.48 1.21 32.22
C ASP A 170 -33.02 1.40 31.75
N ILE A 171 -32.15 1.80 32.67
CA ILE A 171 -30.70 1.82 32.43
C ILE A 171 -30.20 0.38 32.38
N GLU A 172 -30.58 -0.45 33.33
CA GLU A 172 -30.21 -1.87 33.40
C GLU A 172 -30.70 -2.63 32.16
N ARG A 173 -31.93 -2.37 31.68
CA ARG A 173 -32.41 -2.90 30.39
C ARG A 173 -31.60 -2.41 29.20
N LYS A 174 -31.19 -1.14 29.15
CA LYS A 174 -30.39 -0.62 28.01
C LYS A 174 -28.97 -1.16 28.02
N ILE A 175 -28.38 -1.34 29.19
CA ILE A 175 -27.07 -1.98 29.37
C ILE A 175 -27.17 -3.45 28.98
N GLN A 176 -28.12 -4.21 29.54
CA GLN A 176 -28.38 -5.60 29.15
C GLN A 176 -28.66 -5.74 27.66
N LYS A 177 -29.40 -4.81 27.04
CA LYS A 177 -29.70 -4.88 25.60
C LYS A 177 -28.47 -4.57 24.74
N LYS A 178 -27.53 -3.76 25.22
CA LYS A 178 -26.24 -3.50 24.55
C LYS A 178 -25.23 -4.62 24.79
N GLU A 179 -25.18 -5.18 25.98
CA GLU A 179 -24.36 -6.33 26.33
C GLU A 179 -24.85 -7.57 25.56
N ALA A 180 -26.16 -7.83 25.50
CA ALA A 180 -26.74 -8.88 24.67
C ALA A 180 -26.54 -8.65 23.16
N LEU A 181 -26.45 -7.39 22.70
CA LEU A 181 -26.10 -7.08 21.30
C LEU A 181 -24.61 -7.33 21.03
N ALA A 182 -23.74 -7.01 21.99
CA ALA A 182 -22.30 -7.24 21.91
C ALA A 182 -21.95 -8.73 22.01
N GLU A 183 -22.62 -9.47 22.89
CA GLU A 183 -22.58 -10.93 22.97
C GLU A 183 -23.18 -11.57 21.72
N GLY A 184 -24.36 -11.12 21.25
CA GLY A 184 -24.96 -11.63 20.02
C GLY A 184 -24.13 -11.33 18.75
N LEU A 185 -23.41 -10.20 18.70
CA LEU A 185 -22.42 -9.90 17.65
C LEU A 185 -21.12 -10.69 17.81
N GLY A 186 -20.82 -11.15 19.03
CA GLY A 186 -19.74 -12.08 19.34
C GLY A 186 -20.08 -13.50 18.87
N ASP A 187 -21.30 -13.96 19.12
CA ASP A 187 -21.83 -15.25 18.67
C ASP A 187 -21.97 -15.29 17.14
N LEU A 188 -22.39 -14.19 16.50
CA LEU A 188 -22.38 -14.05 15.03
C LEU A 188 -20.95 -14.03 14.42
N LYS A 189 -19.91 -13.89 15.25
CA LYS A 189 -18.51 -13.95 14.82
C LYS A 189 -17.91 -15.36 14.95
N GLU A 190 -18.57 -16.29 15.64
CA GLU A 190 -18.07 -17.66 15.81
C GLU A 190 -18.73 -18.72 14.91
N GLU A 191 -19.91 -18.50 14.30
CA GLU A 191 -20.46 -19.41 13.29
C GLU A 191 -21.22 -18.70 12.17
N ASP A 192 -20.55 -18.51 11.03
CA ASP A 192 -21.04 -18.97 9.71
C ASP A 192 -20.00 -18.61 8.63
N THR A 193 -18.81 -19.21 8.75
CA THR A 193 -17.93 -19.36 7.60
C THR A 193 -18.49 -20.49 6.74
N LEU A 194 -18.90 -20.15 5.51
CA LEU A 194 -19.17 -21.09 4.40
C LEU A 194 -18.11 -22.22 4.30
N GLU A 195 -16.90 -22.01 4.79
CA GLU A 195 -15.83 -23.00 4.87
C GLU A 195 -16.15 -24.23 5.76
N LYS A 196 -16.93 -24.10 6.85
CA LYS A 196 -17.41 -25.25 7.65
C LYS A 196 -18.50 -26.05 6.91
N GLU A 197 -19.32 -25.40 6.07
CA GLU A 197 -20.31 -26.10 5.24
C GLU A 197 -19.65 -26.88 4.09
N PHE A 198 -18.53 -26.39 3.55
CA PHE A 198 -17.75 -27.12 2.54
C PHE A 198 -16.92 -28.27 3.15
N GLU A 199 -16.40 -28.13 4.37
CA GLU A 199 -15.67 -29.21 5.05
C GLU A 199 -16.59 -30.39 5.43
N LYS A 200 -17.88 -30.13 5.70
CA LYS A 200 -18.92 -31.16 5.89
C LYS A 200 -19.37 -31.86 4.60
N LEU A 201 -19.07 -31.30 3.43
CA LEU A 201 -19.34 -31.93 2.13
C LEU A 201 -18.22 -32.86 1.67
N ASP A 202 -17.04 -32.79 2.29
CA ASP A 202 -15.85 -33.59 1.95
C ASP A 202 -15.64 -34.82 2.86
N GLU A 203 -16.44 -34.97 3.93
CA GLU A 203 -16.60 -36.26 4.61
C GLU A 203 -17.51 -37.16 3.76
N VAL A 204 -16.89 -37.75 2.74
CA VAL A 204 -17.43 -38.84 1.94
C VAL A 204 -18.01 -39.91 2.88
N ASP A 205 -19.26 -40.25 2.60
CA ASP A 205 -20.14 -41.19 3.27
C ASP A 205 -19.54 -42.62 3.27
N ILE A 206 -18.65 -42.89 4.23
CA ILE A 206 -18.05 -44.22 4.47
C ILE A 206 -19.17 -45.25 4.76
N ASP A 207 -20.32 -44.82 5.29
CA ASP A 207 -21.45 -45.70 5.59
C ASP A 207 -22.26 -46.09 4.34
N GLU A 208 -22.35 -45.24 3.31
CA GLU A 208 -22.88 -45.62 2.00
C GLU A 208 -21.96 -46.59 1.25
N GLU A 209 -20.64 -46.43 1.35
CA GLU A 209 -19.67 -47.33 0.71
C GLU A 209 -19.61 -48.71 1.39
N LEU A 210 -19.82 -48.78 2.72
CA LEU A 210 -19.90 -50.03 3.48
C LEU A 210 -21.19 -50.84 3.21
N LYS A 211 -22.28 -50.17 2.80
CA LYS A 211 -23.52 -50.84 2.36
C LYS A 211 -23.37 -51.55 1.02
N LYS A 212 -22.54 -51.04 0.10
CA LYS A 212 -22.24 -51.71 -1.17
C LYS A 212 -21.46 -53.02 -1.00
N TYR A 213 -20.67 -53.15 0.06
CA TYR A 213 -19.92 -54.38 0.38
C TYR A 213 -20.72 -55.43 1.18
N LYS A 214 -21.90 -55.10 1.72
CA LYS A 214 -22.75 -56.05 2.45
C LYS A 214 -23.87 -56.67 1.60
N GLN A 215 -23.98 -56.28 0.33
CA GLN A 215 -25.02 -56.77 -0.57
C GLN A 215 -24.49 -57.49 -1.83
N ASN A 216 -23.21 -57.87 -1.86
CA ASN A 216 -22.66 -58.87 -2.76
C ASN A 216 -21.66 -59.78 -2.05
#